data_AF-A0A942TM33-F1
#
_entry.id   AF-A0A942TM33-F1
#
_cell.length_a   1.000
_cell.length_b   1.000
_cell.length_c   1.000
_cell.angle_alpha   90.00
_cell.angle_beta   90.00
_cell.angle_gamma   90.00
#
_symmetry.space_group_name_H-M   'P 1'
#
loop_
_entity.id
_entity.type
_entity.pdbx_description
1 polymer ?
#
loop_
_entity_poly.entity_id
_entity_poly.type
_entity_poly.pdbx_seq_one_letter_code
_entity_poly.pdbx_strand_id
1 'polypeptide(L)'
;MANKSDARETLMFFAFAVSVTALLGSLYFSEIRKYTPCDICWYIRIFMYPIVLILGIATVRKDYHAALYSAALSGIGMLASLYLYMIQKIPSIADTAPACGIIPCTTQYINWLGFITIPFLALTAFIMIFLSSIFVIKRTRRNKQ
;
A
#
# COMPACT_ATOMS: atom_id res chain seq x y z
N MET A 1 -32.76 -6.27 -14.71
CA MET A 1 -32.40 -6.52 -13.29
C MET A 1 -31.13 -5.75 -12.99
N ALA A 2 -31.23 -4.47 -12.64
CA ALA A 2 -30.07 -3.66 -12.29
C ALA A 2 -29.62 -4.07 -10.88
N ASN A 3 -28.60 -4.93 -10.81
CA ASN A 3 -27.99 -5.34 -9.56
C ASN A 3 -27.41 -4.08 -8.88
N LYS A 4 -28.11 -3.56 -7.87
CA LYS A 4 -27.66 -2.43 -7.08
C LYS A 4 -26.49 -2.93 -6.24
N SER A 5 -25.30 -2.96 -6.83
CA SER A 5 -24.05 -3.31 -6.15
C SER A 5 -24.01 -2.55 -4.83
N ASP A 6 -24.00 -3.30 -3.74
CA ASP A 6 -23.86 -2.70 -2.41
C ASP A 6 -22.52 -1.97 -2.44
N ALA A 7 -22.53 -0.65 -2.30
CA ALA A 7 -21.33 0.14 -2.55
C ALA A 7 -20.17 -0.21 -1.60
N ARG A 8 -20.43 -0.96 -0.51
CA ARG A 8 -19.40 -1.60 0.32
C ARG A 8 -18.62 -2.68 -0.45
N GLU A 9 -19.31 -3.52 -1.21
CA GLU A 9 -18.72 -4.57 -2.05
C GLU A 9 -17.86 -3.94 -3.15
N THR A 10 -18.34 -2.88 -3.80
CA THR A 10 -17.55 -2.14 -4.80
C THR A 10 -16.25 -1.58 -4.22
N LEU A 11 -16.31 -1.02 -3.00
CA LEU A 11 -15.14 -0.44 -2.34
C LEU A 11 -14.12 -1.48 -1.87
N MET A 12 -14.59 -2.63 -1.36
CA MET A 12 -13.70 -3.73 -0.99
C MET A 12 -13.02 -4.30 -2.24
N PHE A 13 -13.77 -4.49 -3.32
CA PHE A 13 -13.22 -4.93 -4.59
C PHE A 13 -12.20 -3.94 -5.15
N PHE A 14 -12.48 -2.62 -5.07
CA PHE A 14 -11.54 -1.59 -5.46
C PHE A 14 -10.25 -1.64 -4.63
N ALA A 15 -10.35 -1.73 -3.30
CA ALA A 15 -9.19 -1.86 -2.43
C ALA A 15 -8.37 -3.12 -2.73
N PHE A 16 -9.04 -4.24 -3.03
CA PHE A 16 -8.40 -5.49 -3.44
C PHE A 16 -7.68 -5.35 -4.79
N ALA A 17 -8.31 -4.74 -5.79
CA ALA A 17 -7.69 -4.51 -7.09
C ALA A 17 -6.42 -3.64 -6.99
N VAL A 18 -6.47 -2.59 -6.16
CA VAL A 18 -5.31 -1.74 -5.89
C VAL A 18 -4.19 -2.53 -5.20
N SER A 19 -4.51 -3.33 -4.18
CA SER A 19 -3.50 -4.10 -3.44
C SER A 19 -2.83 -5.17 -4.31
N VAL A 20 -3.59 -5.86 -5.15
CA VAL A 20 -3.05 -6.82 -6.14
C VAL A 20 -2.14 -6.12 -7.13
N THR A 21 -2.57 -4.97 -7.68
CA THR A 21 -1.76 -4.20 -8.63
C THR A 21 -0.44 -3.74 -8.00
N ALA A 22 -0.49 -3.28 -6.74
CA ALA A 22 0.71 -2.86 -6.02
C ALA A 22 1.66 -4.03 -5.70
N LEU A 23 1.12 -5.20 -5.35
CA LEU A 23 1.90 -6.42 -5.14
C LEU A 23 2.59 -6.87 -6.44
N LEU A 24 1.85 -6.92 -7.55
CA LEU A 24 2.38 -7.26 -8.87
C LEU A 24 3.44 -6.27 -9.32
N GLY A 25 3.22 -4.96 -9.11
CA GLY A 25 4.22 -3.93 -9.39
C GLY A 25 5.50 -4.14 -8.57
N SER A 26 5.37 -4.45 -7.28
CA SER A 26 6.51 -4.73 -6.41
C SER A 26 7.32 -5.95 -6.87
N LEU A 27 6.63 -7.03 -7.28
CA LEU A 27 7.23 -8.23 -7.83
C LEU A 27 7.90 -7.97 -9.19
N TYR A 28 7.26 -7.20 -10.06
CA TYR A 28 7.79 -6.85 -11.38
C TYR A 28 9.12 -6.10 -11.28
N PHE A 29 9.20 -5.13 -10.37
CA PHE A 29 10.46 -4.41 -10.13
C PHE A 29 11.56 -5.30 -9.56
N SER A 30 11.21 -6.29 -8.74
CA SER A 30 12.17 -7.22 -8.12
C SER A 30 12.70 -8.25 -9.11
N GLU A 31 11.81 -8.94 -9.83
CA GLU A 31 12.15 -10.13 -10.63
C GLU A 31 12.56 -9.76 -12.06
N ILE A 32 11.82 -8.84 -12.70
CA ILE A 32 12.03 -8.51 -14.12
C ILE A 32 13.09 -7.41 -14.25
N ARG A 33 12.96 -6.34 -13.45
CA ARG A 33 13.89 -5.20 -13.50
C ARG A 33 15.12 -5.38 -12.61
N LYS A 34 15.16 -6.45 -11.81
CA LYS A 34 16.26 -6.80 -10.90
C LYS A 34 16.64 -5.67 -9.94
N TYR A 35 15.67 -4.87 -9.51
CA TYR A 35 15.89 -3.83 -8.50
C TYR A 35 15.96 -4.48 -7.13
N THR A 36 17.14 -4.44 -6.52
CA THR A 36 17.34 -4.91 -5.14
C THR A 36 16.56 -4.01 -4.19
N PRO A 37 15.65 -4.55 -3.36
CA PRO A 37 14.91 -3.75 -2.39
C PRO A 37 15.82 -3.32 -1.23
N CYS A 38 15.57 -2.12 -0.72
CA CYS A 38 16.20 -1.64 0.50
C CYS A 38 15.53 -2.26 1.75
N ASP A 39 16.16 -2.20 2.92
CA ASP A 39 15.60 -2.80 4.15
C ASP A 39 14.21 -2.21 4.49
N ILE A 40 14.06 -0.88 4.39
CA ILE A 40 12.77 -0.19 4.59
C ILE A 40 11.74 -0.62 3.53
N CYS A 41 12.16 -0.74 2.28
CA CYS A 41 11.33 -1.20 1.16
C CYS A 41 10.81 -2.62 1.41
N TRP A 42 11.63 -3.46 2.04
CA TRP A 42 11.27 -4.82 2.41
C TRP A 42 10.22 -4.85 3.52
N TYR A 43 10.35 -3.99 4.54
CA TYR A 43 9.29 -3.81 5.55
C TYR A 43 7.97 -3.36 4.92
N ILE A 44 8.00 -2.43 3.96
CA ILE A 44 6.81 -1.99 3.22
C ILE A 44 6.13 -3.18 2.51
N ARG A 45 6.91 -4.12 1.92
CA ARG A 45 6.36 -5.35 1.32
C ARG A 45 5.67 -6.24 2.35
N ILE A 46 6.27 -6.42 3.54
CA ILE A 46 5.67 -7.22 4.62
C ILE A 46 4.30 -6.67 5.02
N PHE A 47 4.09 -5.36 4.99
CA PHE A 47 2.77 -4.78 5.27
C PHE A 47 1.80 -4.94 4.10
N MET A 48 2.27 -4.85 2.86
CA MET A 48 1.39 -4.93 1.68
C MET A 48 0.87 -6.35 1.41
N TYR A 49 1.70 -7.38 1.57
CA TYR A 49 1.35 -8.74 1.13
C TYR A 49 0.18 -9.35 1.93
N PRO A 50 0.13 -9.22 3.28
CA PRO A 50 -1.02 -9.67 4.07
C PRO A 50 -2.30 -8.92 3.73
N ILE A 51 -2.23 -7.63 3.36
CA ILE A 51 -3.41 -6.85 2.98
C ILE A 51 -4.11 -7.47 1.76
N VAL A 52 -3.35 -7.95 0.78
CA VAL A 52 -3.90 -8.61 -0.42
C VAL A 52 -4.69 -9.86 -0.02
N LEU A 53 -4.15 -10.68 0.88
CA LEU A 53 -4.82 -11.88 1.37
C LEU A 53 -6.06 -11.55 2.20
N ILE A 54 -5.96 -10.59 3.13
CA ILE A 54 -7.07 -10.17 3.99
C ILE A 54 -8.23 -9.63 3.13
N LEU A 55 -7.94 -8.71 2.21
CA LEU A 55 -8.97 -8.12 1.32
C LEU A 55 -9.53 -9.14 0.33
N GLY A 56 -8.70 -10.07 -0.17
CA GLY A 56 -9.16 -11.14 -1.04
C GLY A 56 -10.17 -12.06 -0.35
N ILE A 57 -9.85 -12.55 0.84
CA ILE A 57 -10.74 -13.40 1.64
C ILE A 57 -12.01 -12.61 2.04
N ALA A 58 -11.85 -11.36 2.46
CA ALA A 58 -12.95 -10.50 2.86
C ALA A 58 -13.95 -10.24 1.71
N THR A 59 -13.44 -10.06 0.49
CA THR A 59 -14.27 -9.85 -0.71
C THR A 59 -15.07 -11.12 -1.04
N VAL A 60 -14.47 -12.31 -0.93
CA VAL A 60 -15.16 -13.59 -1.19
C VAL A 60 -16.19 -13.90 -0.11
N ARG A 61 -15.85 -13.71 1.17
CA ARG A 61 -16.74 -13.99 2.30
C ARG A 61 -17.75 -12.87 2.60
N LYS A 62 -17.64 -11.72 1.92
CA LYS A 62 -18.42 -10.50 2.19
C LYS A 62 -18.33 -10.05 3.66
N ASP A 63 -17.16 -10.25 4.28
CA ASP A 63 -16.91 -9.90 5.68
C ASP A 63 -16.31 -8.50 5.79
N TYR A 64 -17.17 -7.53 6.08
CA TYR A 64 -16.79 -6.11 6.20
C TYR A 64 -15.98 -5.79 7.46
N HIS A 65 -15.90 -6.70 8.45
CA HIS A 65 -15.08 -6.48 9.65
C HIS A 65 -13.58 -6.53 9.33
N ALA A 66 -13.20 -7.27 8.28
CA ALA A 66 -11.82 -7.34 7.81
C ALA A 66 -11.24 -5.98 7.37
N ALA A 67 -12.10 -5.01 7.03
CA ALA A 67 -11.68 -3.65 6.67
C ALA A 67 -10.93 -2.93 7.82
N LEU A 68 -11.14 -3.33 9.08
CA LEU A 68 -10.40 -2.75 10.21
C LEU A 68 -8.92 -3.16 10.18
N TYR A 69 -8.65 -4.45 9.91
CA TYR A 69 -7.28 -4.94 9.81
C TYR A 69 -6.55 -4.34 8.61
N SER A 70 -7.21 -4.24 7.45
CA SER A 70 -6.63 -3.60 6.27
C SER A 70 -6.34 -2.11 6.52
N ALA A 71 -7.22 -1.39 7.23
CA ALA A 71 -6.98 0.01 7.60
C ALA A 71 -5.77 0.17 8.53
N ALA A 72 -5.63 -0.69 9.55
CA ALA A 72 -4.50 -0.64 10.47
C ALA A 72 -3.16 -0.90 9.75
N LEU A 73 -3.08 -1.98 8.96
CA LEU A 73 -1.85 -2.31 8.23
C LEU A 73 -1.52 -1.27 7.16
N SER A 74 -2.51 -0.79 6.41
CA SER A 74 -2.27 0.24 5.39
C SER A 74 -1.86 1.59 5.99
N GLY A 75 -2.32 1.93 7.19
CA GLY A 75 -1.88 3.13 7.90
C GLY A 75 -0.39 3.08 8.25
N ILE A 76 0.11 1.93 8.73
CA ILE A 76 1.54 1.75 9.02
C ILE A 76 2.37 1.79 7.72
N GLY A 77 1.92 1.08 6.68
CA GLY A 77 2.57 1.08 5.37
C GLY A 77 2.63 2.47 4.72
N MET A 78 1.58 3.29 4.92
CA MET A 78 1.54 4.68 4.48
C MET A 78 2.62 5.52 5.15
N LEU A 79 2.77 5.44 6.48
CA LEU A 79 3.79 6.18 7.23
C LEU A 79 5.20 5.75 6.83
N ALA A 80 5.44 4.44 6.70
CA ALA A 80 6.74 3.92 6.26
C ALA A 80 7.10 4.37 4.83
N SER A 81 6.13 4.36 3.91
CA SER A 81 6.34 4.81 2.52
C SER A 81 6.59 6.32 2.45
N LEU A 82 5.90 7.11 3.29
CA LEU A 82 6.10 8.56 3.38
C LEU A 82 7.51 8.89 3.89
N TYR A 83 7.95 8.20 4.94
CA TYR A 83 9.29 8.35 5.49
C TYR A 83 10.38 8.03 4.45
N LEU A 84 10.22 6.92 3.72
CA LEU A 84 11.16 6.55 2.65
C LEU A 84 11.17 7.57 1.51
N TYR A 85 10.00 8.09 1.13
CA TYR A 85 9.90 9.15 0.13
C TYR A 85 10.62 10.44 0.57
N MET A 86 10.46 10.82 1.84
CA MET A 86 11.16 11.99 2.42
C MET A 86 12.68 11.81 2.40
N ILE A 87 13.21 10.65 2.80
CA ILE A 87 14.65 10.36 2.74
C ILE A 87 15.18 10.47 1.31
N GLN A 88 14.40 10.05 0.31
CA GLN A 88 14.84 10.11 -1.09
C GLN A 88 14.84 11.53 -1.67
N LYS A 89 14.02 12.44 -1.17
CA LYS A 89 13.87 13.80 -1.73
C LYS A 89 14.52 14.89 -0.90
N ILE A 90 14.73 14.66 0.40
CA ILE A 90 15.29 15.65 1.32
C ILE A 90 16.71 15.22 1.70
N PRO A 91 17.75 15.87 1.14
CA PRO A 91 19.14 15.48 1.37
C PRO A 91 19.54 15.56 2.85
N SER A 92 19.00 16.51 3.62
CA SER A 92 19.26 16.66 5.06
C SER A 92 18.83 15.45 5.90
N ILE A 93 17.85 14.67 5.42
CA ILE A 93 17.37 13.45 6.09
C ILE A 93 18.11 12.22 5.52
N ALA A 94 18.58 12.30 4.27
CA ALA A 94 19.41 11.27 3.66
C ALA A 94 20.73 11.07 4.41
N ASP A 95 21.36 12.14 4.88
CA ASP A 95 22.63 12.09 5.62
C ASP A 95 22.51 11.45 7.01
N THR A 96 21.30 11.43 7.58
CA THR A 96 20.99 10.77 8.86
C THR A 96 20.37 9.38 8.68
N ALA A 97 20.08 8.98 7.45
CA ALA A 97 19.47 7.68 7.18
C ALA A 97 20.51 6.58 7.41
N PRO A 98 20.17 5.53 8.20
CA PRO A 98 21.09 4.42 8.42
C PRO A 98 21.39 3.74 7.08
N ALA A 99 22.68 3.64 6.75
CA ALA A 99 23.18 2.88 5.59
C ALA A 99 23.10 1.35 5.79
N CYS A 100 22.18 0.89 6.64
CA CYS A 100 21.96 -0.52 6.90
C CYS A 100 21.27 -1.15 5.68
N GLY A 101 21.85 -2.23 5.18
CA GLY A 101 21.35 -3.01 4.05
C GLY A 101 22.39 -3.21 2.94
N ILE A 102 22.06 -4.06 1.97
CA ILE A 102 22.93 -4.36 0.81
C ILE A 102 23.05 -3.13 -0.11
N ILE A 103 22.03 -2.27 -0.10
CA ILE A 103 21.93 -1.04 -0.88
C ILE A 103 21.31 0.08 -0.05
N PRO A 104 21.78 1.33 -0.20
CA PRO A 104 21.27 2.44 0.58
C PRO A 104 19.84 2.82 0.18
N CYS A 105 18.99 3.11 1.17
CA CYS A 105 17.58 3.48 0.99
C CYS A 105 17.37 4.79 0.20
N THR A 106 18.44 5.58 0.03
CA THR A 106 18.49 6.82 -0.75
C THR A 106 18.56 6.56 -2.26
N THR A 107 18.86 5.34 -2.69
CA THR A 107 18.97 4.98 -4.11
C THR A 107 17.62 5.11 -4.82
N GLN A 108 17.59 5.87 -5.92
CA GLN A 108 16.40 6.05 -6.75
C GLN A 108 16.53 5.27 -8.06
N TYR A 109 15.88 4.10 -8.16
CA TYR A 109 15.87 3.30 -9.40
C TYR A 109 15.00 3.90 -10.52
N ILE A 110 13.90 4.56 -10.14
CA ILE A 110 12.95 5.19 -11.06
C ILE A 110 12.70 6.61 -10.57
N ASN A 111 12.83 7.57 -11.48
CA ASN A 111 12.50 8.97 -11.24
C ASN A 111 12.02 9.64 -12.55
N TRP A 112 10.83 9.25 -13.05
CA TRP A 112 10.38 9.66 -14.39
C TRP A 112 10.06 11.15 -14.52
N LEU A 113 9.58 11.81 -13.46
CA LEU A 113 9.16 13.22 -13.49
C LEU A 113 9.85 14.07 -12.42
N GLY A 114 10.96 13.60 -11.86
CA GLY A 114 11.59 14.27 -10.71
C GLY A 114 10.86 14.06 -9.37
N PHE A 115 9.65 13.46 -9.37
CA PHE A 115 8.87 13.12 -8.18
C PHE A 115 8.35 11.67 -8.13
N ILE A 116 8.05 11.03 -9.26
CA ILE A 116 7.52 9.65 -9.28
C ILE A 116 8.64 8.66 -8.99
N THR A 117 8.71 8.20 -7.74
CA THR A 117 9.61 7.14 -7.29
C THR A 117 8.82 5.91 -6.84
N ILE A 118 9.51 4.78 -6.66
CA ILE A 118 8.88 3.52 -6.17
C ILE A 118 8.17 3.73 -4.82
N PRO A 119 8.76 4.42 -3.82
CA PRO A 119 8.06 4.72 -2.56
C PRO A 119 6.82 5.59 -2.75
N PHE A 120 6.83 6.53 -3.70
CA PHE A 120 5.65 7.36 -4.00
C PHE A 120 4.50 6.51 -4.53
N LEU A 121 4.78 5.57 -5.45
CA LEU A 121 3.77 4.63 -5.95
C LEU A 121 3.19 3.78 -4.81
N ALA A 122 4.05 3.25 -3.93
CA ALA A 122 3.60 2.51 -2.75
C ALA A 122 2.71 3.38 -1.83
N LEU A 123 3.13 4.62 -1.56
CA LEU A 123 2.37 5.57 -0.75
C LEU A 123 0.96 5.80 -1.31
N THR A 124 0.84 6.04 -2.61
CA THR A 124 -0.47 6.24 -3.25
C THR A 124 -1.37 5.00 -3.13
N ALA A 125 -0.82 3.80 -3.29
CA ALA A 125 -1.56 2.56 -3.12
C ALA A 125 -2.06 2.38 -1.68
N PHE A 126 -1.21 2.62 -0.68
CA PHE A 126 -1.62 2.55 0.73
C PHE A 126 -2.69 3.57 1.08
N ILE A 127 -2.60 4.81 0.58
CA ILE A 127 -3.63 5.84 0.77
C ILE A 127 -4.97 5.38 0.19
N MET A 128 -4.99 4.86 -1.04
CA MET A 128 -6.22 4.38 -1.68
C MET A 128 -6.85 3.22 -0.90
N ILE A 129 -6.04 2.26 -0.44
CA ILE A 129 -6.51 1.13 0.39
C ILE A 129 -7.03 1.63 1.74
N PHE A 130 -6.32 2.54 2.39
CA PHE A 130 -6.70 3.10 3.68
C PHE A 130 -8.03 3.83 3.61
N LEU A 131 -8.18 4.75 2.65
CA LEU A 131 -9.43 5.51 2.45
C LEU A 131 -10.61 4.59 2.14
N SER A 132 -10.41 3.59 1.26
CA SER A 132 -11.44 2.61 0.92
C SER A 132 -11.86 1.80 2.16
N SER A 133 -10.89 1.34 2.95
CA SER A 133 -11.12 0.59 4.19
C SER A 133 -11.88 1.42 5.23
N ILE A 134 -11.48 2.69 5.44
CA ILE A 134 -12.16 3.61 6.35
C ILE A 134 -13.60 3.89 5.92
N PHE A 135 -13.84 4.05 4.61
CA PHE A 135 -15.19 4.31 4.12
C PHE A 135 -16.11 3.08 4.27
N VAL A 136 -15.58 1.87 4.07
CA VAL A 136 -16.30 0.61 4.36
C VAL A 136 -16.65 0.52 5.85
N ILE A 137 -15.72 0.85 6.75
CA ILE A 137 -15.98 0.86 8.20
C ILE A 137 -17.07 1.88 8.56
N LYS A 138 -16.99 3.12 8.05
CA LYS A 138 -18.00 4.16 8.29
C LYS A 138 -19.39 3.73 7.81
N ARG A 139 -19.49 3.12 6.63
CA ARG A 139 -20.77 2.62 6.11
C ARG A 139 -21.30 1.42 6.89
N THR A 140 -20.43 0.54 7.35
CA THR A 140 -20.82 -0.62 8.18
C THR A 140 -21.37 -0.16 9.52
N ARG A 141 -20.79 0.87 10.15
CA ARG A 141 -21.33 1.48 11.38
C ARG A 141 -22.67 2.17 11.15
N ARG A 142 -22.81 2.93 10.06
CA ARG A 142 -24.06 3.65 9.73
C ARG A 142 -25.24 2.71 9.46
N ASN A 143 -24.99 1.52 8.92
CA ASN A 143 -26.04 0.54 8.62
C ASN A 143 -26.47 -0.28 9.85
N LYS A 144 -25.83 -0.08 11.00
CA LYS A 144 -26.11 -0.75 12.28
C LYS A 144 -26.88 0.15 13.26
N GLN A 145 -26.99 1.45 12.95
CA GLN A 145 -27.93 2.41 13.56
C GLN A 145 -29.22 2.41 12.76
#